data_AF-A0A543D8N9-F1
#
_entry.id   AF-A0A543D8N9-F1
#
_cell.length_a   1.000
_cell.length_b   1.000
_cell.length_c   1.000
_cell.angle_alpha   90.00
_cell.angle_beta   90.00
_cell.angle_gamma   90.00
#
_symmetry.space_group_name_H-M   'P 1'
#
loop_
_entity.id
_entity.type
_entity.pdbx_description
1 polymer ?
#
loop_
_entity_poly.entity_id
_entity_poly.type
_entity_poly.pdbx_seq_one_letter_code
_entity_poly.pdbx_strand_id
1 'polypeptide(L)'
;MSCVADTQFLTTRSPDWMHHAVLMSCTVRHGFPGRGRRGMLFTNFPHPTPMSSPDHEFDPDDNFRHAFDDEDDMDLDDTEALVWNLLVLINPGDEETALRQFAAYREAGGDDGVEPDQVLWTLKDAIDWTSGFYVDWKDAESFIDCVNQLAARYAIEIDWGGDTSDEDFLDDTDVPALMATAHDRLREHGYTLWNWNTGGDAYAGWMALRRDDEGMQQLAAVMGVEIRPGSDAF
;
A
#
# COMPACT_ATOMS: atom_id res chain seq x y z
N MET A 1 36.08 13.03 -53.18
CA MET A 1 35.73 13.41 -51.79
C MET A 1 34.64 14.47 -51.90
N SER A 2 33.38 14.09 -52.15
CA SER A 2 32.36 13.63 -51.16
C SER A 2 32.11 14.68 -50.08
N CYS A 3 30.90 15.14 -49.75
CA CYS A 3 29.55 14.93 -50.29
C CYS A 3 28.63 16.08 -49.81
N VAL A 4 27.57 16.26 -50.56
CA VAL A 4 26.43 17.19 -50.50
C VAL A 4 25.70 17.28 -49.14
N ALA A 5 25.13 18.46 -48.87
CA ALA A 5 24.12 18.75 -47.85
C ALA A 5 22.70 18.44 -48.37
N ASP A 6 21.81 17.86 -47.55
CA ASP A 6 20.37 18.12 -47.65
C ASP A 6 19.63 17.83 -46.33
N THR A 7 18.48 18.46 -46.20
CA THR A 7 17.58 18.64 -45.07
C THR A 7 16.52 17.53 -45.06
N GLN A 8 16.05 17.05 -43.91
CA GLN A 8 14.63 16.70 -43.75
C GLN A 8 14.19 16.49 -42.28
N PHE A 9 12.93 16.88 -42.09
CA PHE A 9 12.09 16.99 -40.91
C PHE A 9 11.48 15.63 -40.49
N LEU A 10 10.85 15.63 -39.31
CA LEU A 10 9.72 14.79 -38.83
C LEU A 10 10.02 13.46 -38.09
N THR A 11 9.59 13.48 -36.82
CA THR A 11 8.56 12.58 -36.26
C THR A 11 9.00 11.33 -35.46
N THR A 12 8.76 11.46 -34.15
CA THR A 12 8.27 10.47 -33.16
C THR A 12 8.85 9.06 -33.13
N ARG A 13 9.32 8.66 -31.93
CA ARG A 13 8.96 7.37 -31.31
C ARG A 13 9.35 7.39 -29.82
N SER A 14 8.36 7.70 -28.98
CA SER A 14 8.35 7.27 -27.57
C SER A 14 8.04 5.76 -27.50
N PRO A 15 8.55 5.06 -26.49
CA PRO A 15 8.38 3.63 -26.34
C PRO A 15 6.98 3.24 -25.85
N ASP A 16 6.57 2.09 -26.35
CA ASP A 16 5.26 1.46 -26.37
C ASP A 16 5.24 0.36 -25.28
N TRP A 17 4.72 0.67 -24.09
CA TRP A 17 4.50 -0.31 -23.01
C TRP A 17 3.31 0.07 -22.13
N MET A 18 2.10 -0.07 -22.66
CA MET A 18 0.89 -0.27 -21.84
C MET A 18 -0.10 -1.01 -22.72
N HIS A 19 -0.30 -2.31 -22.52
CA HIS A 19 -1.56 -3.01 -22.80
C HIS A 19 -1.41 -4.47 -22.33
N HIS A 20 -1.84 -4.78 -21.11
CA HIS A 20 -2.40 -6.09 -20.75
C HIS A 20 -3.08 -6.01 -19.37
N ALA A 21 -4.21 -5.28 -19.31
CA ALA A 21 -5.24 -5.55 -18.32
C ALA A 21 -6.07 -6.73 -18.83
N VAL A 22 -5.79 -7.93 -18.33
CA VAL A 22 -6.61 -9.12 -18.58
C VAL A 22 -7.58 -9.28 -17.43
N LEU A 23 -8.85 -9.04 -17.75
CA LEU A 23 -10.05 -9.41 -17.00
C LEU A 23 -9.97 -10.88 -16.53
N MET A 24 -10.09 -11.12 -15.22
CA MET A 24 -10.46 -12.45 -14.71
C MET A 24 -11.65 -12.36 -13.75
N SER A 25 -12.81 -12.72 -14.30
CA SER A 25 -14.05 -13.02 -13.58
C SER A 25 -13.90 -14.24 -12.69
N CYS A 26 -14.41 -14.09 -11.46
CA CYS A 26 -14.73 -15.17 -10.52
C CYS A 26 -15.62 -16.24 -11.13
N THR A 27 -15.33 -17.53 -10.85
CA THR A 27 -16.34 -18.59 -10.81
C THR A 27 -15.96 -19.64 -9.77
N VAL A 28 -16.80 -19.77 -8.73
CA VAL A 28 -16.76 -20.81 -7.69
C VAL A 28 -17.70 -21.95 -8.09
N ARG A 29 -17.27 -23.23 -7.94
CA ARG A 29 -17.99 -24.29 -7.17
C ARG A 29 -17.43 -25.72 -7.33
N HIS A 30 -17.14 -26.31 -6.16
CA HIS A 30 -17.38 -27.68 -5.65
C HIS A 30 -17.07 -28.95 -6.46
N GLY A 31 -16.36 -29.87 -5.79
CA GLY A 31 -16.47 -31.32 -6.01
C GLY A 31 -15.60 -32.19 -5.09
N PHE A 32 -16.14 -32.69 -3.98
CA PHE A 32 -15.68 -33.91 -3.26
C PHE A 32 -16.13 -35.16 -4.04
N PRO A 33 -15.37 -36.28 -4.10
CA PRO A 33 -15.37 -37.34 -3.05
C PRO A 33 -13.99 -38.07 -2.96
N GLY A 34 -13.64 -39.04 -2.12
CA GLY A 34 -14.26 -39.87 -1.10
C GLY A 34 -13.27 -41.03 -0.78
N ARG A 35 -13.13 -41.37 0.51
CA ARG A 35 -12.56 -42.57 1.18
C ARG A 35 -11.61 -43.54 0.43
N GLY A 36 -10.45 -43.80 1.07
CA GLY A 36 -9.69 -45.06 0.97
C GLY A 36 -9.01 -45.40 2.31
N ARG A 37 -9.29 -46.61 2.83
CA ARG A 37 -8.77 -47.18 4.10
C ARG A 37 -7.41 -47.88 3.90
N ARG A 38 -6.69 -48.09 5.01
CA ARG A 38 -5.60 -49.05 5.36
C ARG A 38 -4.32 -48.28 5.75
N GLY A 39 -3.54 -48.64 6.75
CA GLY A 39 -3.49 -49.80 7.65
C GLY A 39 -2.46 -49.50 8.75
N MET A 40 -2.66 -50.12 9.89
CA MET A 40 -1.88 -50.00 11.11
C MET A 40 -0.50 -50.65 10.92
N LEU A 41 0.59 -49.96 11.27
CA LEU A 41 1.89 -50.57 11.60
C LEU A 41 2.67 -49.63 12.52
N PHE A 42 2.84 -50.10 13.75
CA PHE A 42 3.69 -49.54 14.81
C PHE A 42 5.15 -49.50 14.37
N THR A 43 5.82 -48.34 14.49
CA THR A 43 7.26 -48.28 14.75
C THR A 43 7.61 -47.07 15.62
N ASN A 44 8.29 -47.38 16.73
CA ASN A 44 9.19 -46.63 17.61
C ASN A 44 9.32 -45.08 17.44
N PHE A 45 8.87 -44.33 18.45
CA PHE A 45 9.25 -42.93 18.69
C PHE A 45 10.57 -42.86 19.47
N PRO A 46 11.62 -42.17 18.98
CA PRO A 46 12.64 -41.60 19.86
C PRO A 46 12.10 -40.32 20.50
N HIS A 47 12.34 -40.16 21.80
CA HIS A 47 12.00 -38.96 22.57
C HIS A 47 12.64 -37.70 21.94
N PRO A 48 11.89 -36.60 21.73
CA PRO A 48 12.51 -35.33 21.42
C PRO A 48 13.23 -34.78 22.65
N THR A 49 14.52 -34.50 22.50
CA THR A 49 15.23 -33.51 23.32
C THR A 49 14.45 -32.19 23.28
N PRO A 50 14.29 -31.47 24.41
CA PRO A 50 13.76 -30.13 24.37
C PRO A 50 14.75 -29.27 23.57
N MET A 51 14.37 -28.90 22.34
CA MET A 51 14.92 -27.69 21.75
C MET A 51 14.35 -26.56 22.61
N SER A 52 15.20 -25.93 23.40
CA SER A 52 14.95 -24.56 23.85
C SER A 52 14.74 -23.75 22.59
N SER A 53 13.49 -23.44 22.26
CA SER A 53 13.19 -22.33 21.38
C SER A 53 13.85 -21.10 22.00
N PRO A 54 14.59 -20.27 21.26
CA PRO A 54 14.75 -18.90 21.70
C PRO A 54 13.33 -18.34 21.78
N ASP A 55 12.86 -18.10 23.00
CA ASP A 55 11.71 -17.25 23.24
C ASP A 55 12.11 -15.85 22.72
N HIS A 56 11.93 -15.60 21.42
CA HIS A 56 11.59 -14.26 20.97
C HIS A 56 10.13 -14.08 21.38
N GLU A 57 9.93 -13.76 22.67
CA GLU A 57 8.75 -13.02 23.07
C GLU A 57 8.69 -11.80 22.14
N PHE A 58 7.68 -11.77 21.28
CA PHE A 58 7.34 -10.61 20.49
C PHE A 58 6.96 -9.50 21.47
N ASP A 59 7.95 -8.73 21.92
CA ASP A 59 7.76 -7.53 22.72
C ASP A 59 7.63 -6.35 21.76
N PRO A 60 6.43 -5.74 21.64
CA PRO A 60 6.23 -4.59 20.77
C PRO A 60 7.13 -3.40 21.14
N ASP A 61 7.66 -3.33 22.38
CA ASP A 61 8.52 -2.23 22.82
C ASP A 61 10.00 -2.40 22.38
N ASP A 62 10.48 -3.62 22.16
CA ASP A 62 11.88 -3.87 21.77
C ASP A 62 12.16 -3.48 20.31
N ASN A 63 11.14 -3.55 19.42
CA ASN A 63 11.26 -3.10 18.03
C ASN A 63 11.48 -1.57 17.93
N PHE A 64 10.88 -0.78 18.84
CA PHE A 64 11.11 0.67 18.90
C PHE A 64 12.48 1.02 19.47
N ARG A 65 13.10 0.13 20.24
CA ARG A 65 14.40 0.38 20.88
C ARG A 65 15.57 0.20 19.91
N HIS A 66 15.44 -0.69 18.93
CA HIS A 66 16.49 -0.94 17.94
C HIS A 66 16.53 0.07 16.79
N ALA A 67 15.43 0.78 16.52
CA ALA A 67 15.33 1.77 15.43
C ALA A 67 16.19 3.05 15.63
N PHE A 68 16.84 3.24 16.78
CA PHE A 68 17.54 4.49 17.12
C PHE A 68 19.04 4.32 17.44
N ASP A 69 19.61 3.12 17.38
CA ASP A 69 21.00 2.87 17.84
C ASP A 69 22.06 2.73 16.72
N ASP A 70 21.69 2.60 15.44
CA ASP A 70 22.64 2.62 14.32
C ASP A 70 22.10 3.48 13.15
N GLU A 71 22.66 4.68 12.96
CA GLU A 71 22.23 5.67 11.95
C GLU A 71 22.64 5.32 10.50
N ASP A 72 23.22 4.15 10.20
CA ASP A 72 23.94 3.96 8.93
C ASP A 72 23.59 2.73 8.06
N ASP A 73 22.64 1.85 8.40
CA ASP A 73 21.99 0.92 7.45
C ASP A 73 20.80 0.24 8.16
N MET A 74 19.54 0.52 7.78
CA MET A 74 18.41 -0.32 8.22
C MET A 74 18.55 -1.68 7.53
N ASP A 75 18.67 -2.74 8.32
CA ASP A 75 18.71 -4.08 7.75
C ASP A 75 17.37 -4.43 7.06
N LEU A 76 17.41 -5.37 6.13
CA LEU A 76 16.22 -5.82 5.38
C LEU A 76 15.07 -6.24 6.32
N ASP A 77 15.40 -6.92 7.41
CA ASP A 77 14.44 -7.36 8.42
C ASP A 77 13.78 -6.18 9.14
N ASP A 78 14.52 -5.09 9.41
CA ASP A 78 13.98 -3.88 10.03
C ASP A 78 13.02 -3.15 9.09
N THR A 79 13.38 -3.04 7.81
CA THR A 79 12.52 -2.44 6.79
C THR A 79 11.22 -3.23 6.62
N GLU A 80 11.31 -4.56 6.54
CA GLU A 80 10.14 -5.43 6.48
C GLU A 80 9.24 -5.30 7.72
N ALA A 81 9.82 -5.17 8.91
CA ALA A 81 9.08 -4.96 10.15
C ALA A 81 8.34 -3.61 10.16
N LEU A 82 8.98 -2.54 9.67
CA LEU A 82 8.34 -1.22 9.54
C LEU A 82 7.18 -1.26 8.53
N VAL A 83 7.36 -1.91 7.38
CA VAL A 83 6.31 -2.09 6.38
C VAL A 83 5.15 -2.90 6.94
N TRP A 84 5.42 -3.97 7.68
CA TRP A 84 4.38 -4.73 8.37
C TRP A 84 3.58 -3.86 9.35
N ASN A 85 4.27 -3.07 10.18
CA ASN A 85 3.60 -2.17 11.12
C ASN A 85 2.70 -1.15 10.40
N LEU A 86 3.14 -0.62 9.26
CA LEU A 86 2.33 0.28 8.45
C LEU A 86 1.08 -0.43 7.90
N LEU A 87 1.25 -1.64 7.36
CA LEU A 87 0.14 -2.43 6.82
C LEU A 87 -0.94 -2.74 7.86
N VAL A 88 -0.56 -2.98 9.11
CA VAL A 88 -1.52 -3.18 10.21
C VAL A 88 -2.30 -1.90 10.51
N LEU A 89 -1.64 -0.73 10.48
CA LEU A 89 -2.30 0.56 10.73
C LEU A 89 -3.31 0.94 9.63
N ILE A 90 -3.01 0.66 8.35
CA ILE A 90 -3.88 1.01 7.23
C ILE A 90 -5.00 -0.02 6.97
N ASN A 91 -4.93 -1.19 7.62
CA ASN A 91 -5.95 -2.24 7.56
C ASN A 91 -6.56 -2.53 8.94
N PRO A 92 -7.21 -1.54 9.59
CA PRO A 92 -7.77 -1.74 10.92
C PRO A 92 -8.77 -2.89 10.98
N GLY A 93 -8.42 -3.93 11.74
CA GLY A 93 -9.26 -5.12 11.94
C GLY A 93 -9.28 -6.09 10.76
N ASP A 94 -8.40 -5.92 9.76
CA ASP A 94 -8.30 -6.76 8.57
C ASP A 94 -6.85 -7.22 8.35
N GLU A 95 -6.36 -8.04 9.29
CA GLU A 95 -5.01 -8.63 9.23
C GLU A 95 -4.83 -9.56 8.02
N GLU A 96 -5.91 -10.16 7.52
CA GLU A 96 -5.83 -11.03 6.32
C GLU A 96 -5.44 -10.23 5.08
N THR A 97 -6.00 -9.02 4.91
CA THR A 97 -5.58 -8.10 3.85
C THR A 97 -4.16 -7.62 4.06
N ALA A 98 -3.78 -7.25 5.29
CA ALA A 98 -2.39 -6.86 5.60
C ALA A 98 -1.38 -7.97 5.25
N LEU A 99 -1.66 -9.23 5.60
CA LEU A 99 -0.82 -10.37 5.26
C LEU A 99 -0.68 -10.58 3.75
N ARG A 100 -1.76 -10.45 2.99
CA ARG A 100 -1.71 -10.57 1.52
C ARG A 100 -0.88 -9.45 0.90
N GLN A 101 -1.02 -8.23 1.38
CA GLN A 101 -0.25 -7.07 0.90
C GLN A 101 1.23 -7.20 1.26
N PHE A 102 1.53 -7.70 2.47
CA PHE A 102 2.90 -7.94 2.89
C PHE A 102 3.57 -9.03 2.04
N ALA A 103 2.84 -10.11 1.72
CA ALA A 103 3.35 -11.14 0.82
C ALA A 103 3.65 -10.58 -0.58
N ALA A 104 2.78 -9.73 -1.13
CA ALA A 104 3.00 -9.06 -2.41
C ALA A 104 4.21 -8.11 -2.38
N TYR A 105 4.38 -7.37 -1.29
CA TYR A 105 5.56 -6.51 -1.07
C TYR A 105 6.87 -7.32 -1.06
N ARG A 106 6.91 -8.42 -0.30
CA ARG A 106 8.10 -9.31 -0.24
C ARG A 106 8.40 -9.97 -1.58
N GLU A 107 7.36 -10.38 -2.30
CA GLU A 107 7.52 -10.96 -3.65
C GLU A 107 8.15 -9.96 -4.62
N ALA A 108 7.80 -8.68 -4.52
CA ALA A 108 8.38 -7.63 -5.35
C ALA A 108 9.86 -7.32 -5.02
N GLY A 109 10.27 -7.44 -3.76
CA GLY A 109 11.66 -7.30 -3.33
C GLY A 109 12.55 -8.51 -3.65
N GLY A 110 11.97 -9.72 -3.72
CA GLY A 110 12.73 -10.94 -3.96
C GLY A 110 13.71 -11.27 -2.83
N ASP A 111 14.80 -11.98 -3.15
CA ASP A 111 15.78 -12.42 -2.15
C ASP A 111 16.65 -11.27 -1.61
N ASP A 112 16.81 -10.20 -2.38
CA ASP A 112 17.65 -9.05 -2.05
C ASP A 112 16.89 -7.94 -1.30
N GLY A 113 15.55 -8.03 -1.26
CA GLY A 113 14.68 -7.02 -0.64
C GLY A 113 14.43 -5.79 -1.50
N VAL A 114 13.80 -4.80 -0.89
CA VAL A 114 13.46 -3.53 -1.54
C VAL A 114 14.44 -2.45 -1.10
N GLU A 115 15.04 -1.76 -2.07
CA GLU A 115 15.93 -0.63 -1.80
C GLU A 115 15.20 0.47 -0.99
N PRO A 116 15.87 1.16 -0.05
CA PRO A 116 15.23 2.13 0.84
C PRO A 116 14.40 3.22 0.14
N ASP A 117 14.85 3.73 -1.01
CA ASP A 117 14.14 4.74 -1.80
C ASP A 117 12.95 4.19 -2.60
N GLN A 118 12.86 2.86 -2.74
CA GLN A 118 11.78 2.17 -3.44
C GLN A 118 10.72 1.60 -2.51
N VAL A 119 10.95 1.58 -1.19
CA VAL A 119 10.03 0.99 -0.19
C VAL A 119 8.59 1.46 -0.37
N LEU A 120 8.36 2.78 -0.48
CA LEU A 120 7.00 3.31 -0.66
C LEU A 120 6.43 3.05 -2.05
N TRP A 121 7.26 3.04 -3.09
CA TRP A 121 6.81 2.77 -4.45
C TRP A 121 6.36 1.31 -4.58
N THR A 122 7.13 0.38 -4.03
CA THR A 122 6.76 -1.03 -3.96
C THR A 122 5.55 -1.25 -3.06
N LEU A 123 5.49 -0.58 -1.90
CA LEU A 123 4.33 -0.65 -1.03
C LEU A 123 3.08 -0.11 -1.70
N LYS A 124 3.19 1.02 -2.41
CA LYS A 124 2.10 1.65 -3.17
C LYS A 124 1.49 0.65 -4.13
N ASP A 125 2.29 -0.12 -4.87
CA ASP A 125 1.78 -1.16 -5.78
C ASP A 125 1.10 -2.31 -5.03
N ALA A 126 1.63 -2.70 -3.86
CA ALA A 126 1.06 -3.77 -3.05
C ALA A 126 -0.29 -3.40 -2.41
N ILE A 127 -0.50 -2.12 -2.06
CA ILE A 127 -1.72 -1.63 -1.40
C ILE A 127 -2.73 -1.02 -2.36
N ASP A 128 -2.34 -0.81 -3.62
CA ASP A 128 -3.13 -0.06 -4.60
C ASP A 128 -4.55 -0.62 -4.70
N TRP A 129 -5.51 0.28 -4.85
CA TRP A 129 -6.95 0.00 -4.97
C TRP A 129 -7.60 -0.73 -3.77
N THR A 130 -6.81 -1.17 -2.80
CA THR A 130 -7.29 -1.97 -1.65
C THR A 130 -7.21 -1.17 -0.36
N SER A 131 -6.03 -0.67 -0.02
CA SER A 131 -5.75 0.04 1.24
C SER A 131 -5.02 1.36 1.06
N GLY A 132 -4.70 1.72 -0.19
CA GLY A 132 -4.16 3.01 -0.56
C GLY A 132 -4.78 3.54 -1.85
N PHE A 133 -4.37 4.74 -2.22
CA PHE A 133 -4.69 5.38 -3.49
C PHE A 133 -3.41 5.91 -4.14
N TYR A 134 -3.44 5.99 -5.48
CA TYR A 134 -2.45 6.67 -6.28
C TYR A 134 -3.15 7.30 -7.49
N VAL A 135 -3.08 8.63 -7.62
CA VAL A 135 -3.81 9.37 -8.65
C VAL A 135 -2.95 10.47 -9.26
N ASP A 136 -3.20 10.78 -10.53
CA ASP A 136 -2.58 11.92 -11.20
C ASP A 136 -3.11 13.24 -10.61
N TRP A 137 -2.27 14.27 -10.55
CA TRP A 137 -2.58 15.56 -9.91
C TRP A 137 -3.83 16.28 -10.44
N LYS A 138 -4.26 15.99 -11.68
CA LYS A 138 -5.48 16.56 -12.30
C LYS A 138 -6.64 15.58 -12.42
N ASP A 139 -6.50 14.37 -11.89
CA ASP A 139 -7.51 13.32 -12.02
C ASP A 139 -8.43 13.27 -10.80
N ALA A 140 -9.34 14.26 -10.74
CA ALA A 140 -10.35 14.40 -9.69
C ALA A 140 -11.32 13.20 -9.65
N GLU A 141 -11.71 12.68 -10.82
CA GLU A 141 -12.62 11.54 -10.95
C GLU A 141 -12.00 10.29 -10.32
N SER A 142 -10.78 9.92 -10.72
CA SER A 142 -10.07 8.77 -10.15
C SER A 142 -9.83 8.94 -8.64
N PHE A 143 -9.56 10.15 -8.16
CA PHE A 143 -9.41 10.40 -6.72
C PHE A 143 -10.70 10.11 -5.95
N ILE A 144 -11.83 10.64 -6.41
CA ILE A 144 -13.13 10.41 -5.78
C ILE A 144 -13.45 8.92 -5.74
N ASP A 145 -13.26 8.21 -6.85
CA ASP A 145 -13.52 6.77 -6.95
C ASP A 145 -12.65 5.95 -6.00
N CYS A 146 -11.33 6.23 -5.98
CA CYS A 146 -10.41 5.56 -5.07
C CYS A 146 -10.82 5.76 -3.61
N VAL A 147 -11.07 7.00 -3.20
CA VAL A 147 -11.38 7.30 -1.79
C VAL A 147 -12.75 6.78 -1.39
N ASN A 148 -13.76 6.86 -2.27
CA ASN A 148 -15.07 6.25 -2.03
C ASN A 148 -14.95 4.73 -1.84
N GLN A 149 -14.12 4.06 -2.64
CA GLN A 149 -13.87 2.64 -2.48
C GLN A 149 -13.19 2.31 -1.14
N LEU A 150 -12.18 3.10 -0.74
CA LEU A 150 -11.52 2.93 0.56
C LEU A 150 -12.50 3.14 1.73
N ALA A 151 -13.32 4.19 1.66
CA ALA A 151 -14.33 4.51 2.68
C ALA A 151 -15.44 3.45 2.77
N ALA A 152 -15.87 2.90 1.62
CA ALA A 152 -16.91 1.88 1.54
C ALA A 152 -16.55 0.59 2.28
N ARG A 153 -15.25 0.25 2.41
CA ARG A 153 -14.77 -0.89 3.22
C ARG A 153 -15.25 -0.82 4.67
N TYR A 154 -15.38 0.40 5.19
CA TYR A 154 -15.81 0.68 6.56
C TYR A 154 -17.25 1.19 6.64
N ALA A 155 -18.03 1.03 5.56
CA ALA A 155 -19.39 1.52 5.42
C ALA A 155 -19.51 3.04 5.65
N ILE A 156 -18.53 3.80 5.18
CA ILE A 156 -18.51 5.27 5.20
C ILE A 156 -18.85 5.78 3.81
N GLU A 157 -19.74 6.76 3.74
CA GLU A 157 -20.09 7.50 2.52
C GLU A 157 -19.58 8.94 2.67
N ILE A 158 -18.91 9.46 1.64
CA ILE A 158 -18.30 10.80 1.67
C ILE A 158 -19.23 11.76 0.93
N ASP A 159 -19.62 12.83 1.63
CA ASP A 159 -20.32 13.97 1.03
C ASP A 159 -19.29 14.96 0.46
N TRP A 160 -19.15 14.93 -0.87
CA TRP A 160 -18.26 15.78 -1.66
C TRP A 160 -18.82 17.20 -1.89
N GLY A 161 -20.06 17.48 -1.49
CA GLY A 161 -20.67 18.81 -1.64
C GLY A 161 -21.12 19.16 -3.07
N GLY A 162 -21.14 18.19 -3.98
CA GLY A 162 -21.54 18.34 -5.38
C GLY A 162 -21.92 17.00 -6.01
N ASP A 163 -22.26 17.02 -7.30
CA ASP A 163 -22.48 15.80 -8.08
C ASP A 163 -21.14 15.33 -8.68
N THR A 164 -20.64 14.21 -8.17
CA THR A 164 -19.33 13.67 -8.59
C THR A 164 -19.35 13.07 -9.99
N SER A 165 -20.53 12.97 -10.63
CA SER A 165 -20.67 12.56 -12.03
C SER A 165 -20.82 13.74 -13.01
N ASP A 166 -20.84 14.97 -12.49
CA ASP A 166 -20.93 16.19 -13.30
C ASP A 166 -19.54 16.66 -13.73
N GLU A 167 -19.33 16.75 -15.04
CA GLU A 167 -18.07 17.21 -15.64
C GLU A 167 -17.74 18.65 -15.19
N ASP A 168 -18.74 19.52 -15.04
CA ASP A 168 -18.51 20.91 -14.60
C ASP A 168 -17.98 20.95 -13.15
N PHE A 169 -18.45 20.06 -12.28
CA PHE A 169 -17.97 19.94 -10.90
C PHE A 169 -16.51 19.44 -10.85
N LEU A 170 -16.19 18.44 -11.67
CA LEU A 170 -14.85 17.85 -11.74
C LEU A 170 -13.83 18.83 -12.32
N ASP A 171 -14.20 19.62 -13.33
CA ASP A 171 -13.33 20.64 -13.93
C ASP A 171 -13.07 21.83 -13.00
N ASP A 172 -14.03 22.18 -12.13
CA ASP A 172 -13.92 23.29 -11.18
C ASP A 172 -13.24 22.90 -9.85
N THR A 173 -12.97 21.62 -9.61
CA THR A 173 -12.40 21.13 -8.34
C THR A 173 -11.03 20.48 -8.56
N ASP A 174 -10.04 20.88 -7.75
CA ASP A 174 -8.72 20.25 -7.77
C ASP A 174 -8.61 19.10 -6.74
N VAL A 175 -7.66 18.18 -7.00
CA VAL A 175 -7.42 17.03 -6.11
C VAL A 175 -7.08 17.46 -4.67
N PRO A 176 -6.27 18.51 -4.42
CA PRO A 176 -6.04 19.00 -3.05
C PRO A 176 -7.30 19.44 -2.29
N ALA A 177 -8.24 20.15 -2.94
CA ALA A 177 -9.50 20.53 -2.29
C ALA A 177 -10.38 19.30 -1.98
N LEU A 178 -10.38 18.31 -2.88
CA LEU A 178 -11.04 17.03 -2.63
C LEU A 178 -10.38 16.28 -1.48
N MET A 179 -9.05 16.24 -1.39
CA MET A 179 -8.32 15.63 -0.27
C MET A 179 -8.66 16.28 1.07
N ALA A 180 -8.75 17.60 1.11
CA ALA A 180 -9.18 18.31 2.32
C ALA A 180 -10.63 17.96 2.71
N THR A 181 -11.53 17.92 1.72
CA THR A 181 -12.93 17.51 1.92
C THR A 181 -13.03 16.09 2.46
N ALA A 182 -12.34 15.13 1.83
CA ALA A 182 -12.29 13.74 2.26
C ALA A 182 -11.72 13.60 3.67
N HIS A 183 -10.62 14.30 3.97
CA HIS A 183 -10.02 14.32 5.30
C HIS A 183 -11.03 14.76 6.37
N ASP A 184 -11.75 15.86 6.13
CA ASP A 184 -12.72 16.37 7.09
C ASP A 184 -13.89 15.41 7.30
N ARG A 185 -14.45 14.85 6.21
CA ARG A 185 -15.54 13.85 6.29
C ARG A 185 -15.10 12.58 7.00
N LEU A 186 -13.93 12.04 6.68
CA LEU A 186 -13.41 10.83 7.30
C LEU A 186 -13.14 11.01 8.80
N ARG A 187 -12.76 12.21 9.23
CA ARG A 187 -12.55 12.51 10.66
C ARG A 187 -13.82 12.49 11.48
N GLU A 188 -14.97 12.82 10.89
CA GLU A 188 -16.28 12.64 11.53
C GLU A 188 -16.53 11.16 11.89
N HIS A 189 -15.94 10.23 11.14
CA HIS A 189 -16.04 8.78 11.34
C HIS A 189 -14.83 8.18 12.09
N GLY A 190 -13.91 9.01 12.58
CA GLY A 190 -12.74 8.54 13.33
C GLY A 190 -11.61 7.98 12.47
N TYR A 191 -11.54 8.37 11.20
CA TYR A 191 -10.43 8.07 10.29
C TYR A 191 -9.66 9.33 9.91
N THR A 192 -8.42 9.14 9.48
CA THR A 192 -7.57 10.19 8.92
C THR A 192 -7.11 9.75 7.54
N LEU A 193 -7.29 10.62 6.55
CA LEU A 193 -6.65 10.47 5.24
C LEU A 193 -5.22 10.99 5.34
N TRP A 194 -4.26 10.15 4.97
CA TRP A 194 -2.84 10.46 4.93
C TRP A 194 -2.37 10.51 3.48
N ASN A 195 -1.39 11.36 3.20
CA ASN A 195 -0.67 11.39 1.93
C ASN A 195 0.83 11.50 2.16
N TRP A 196 1.62 10.86 1.29
CA TRP A 196 3.07 10.87 1.35
C TRP A 196 3.65 11.60 0.13
N ASN A 197 4.87 12.12 0.28
CA ASN A 197 5.50 12.93 -0.76
C ASN A 197 5.97 12.05 -1.93
N THR A 198 5.23 12.08 -3.04
CA THR A 198 5.57 11.39 -4.31
C THR A 198 6.68 12.08 -5.10
N GLY A 199 7.03 13.31 -4.72
CA GLY A 199 8.01 14.14 -5.43
C GLY A 199 7.48 14.82 -6.69
N GLY A 200 6.17 14.80 -6.99
CA GLY A 200 5.66 15.45 -8.20
C GLY A 200 4.18 15.25 -8.53
N ASP A 201 3.92 14.97 -9.80
CA ASP A 201 2.65 15.07 -10.54
C ASP A 201 1.59 14.02 -10.17
N ALA A 202 1.66 13.46 -8.96
CA ALA A 202 0.71 12.48 -8.47
C ALA A 202 0.53 12.59 -6.96
N TYR A 203 -0.65 12.20 -6.49
CA TYR A 203 -0.97 12.06 -5.08
C TYR A 203 -1.07 10.61 -4.70
N ALA A 204 -0.50 10.25 -3.56
CA ALA A 204 -0.53 8.90 -3.05
C ALA A 204 -0.70 8.88 -1.54
N GLY A 205 -1.39 7.88 -1.03
CA GLY A 205 -1.73 7.84 0.37
C GLY A 205 -2.63 6.68 0.76
N TRP A 206 -3.16 6.76 1.98
CA TRP A 206 -3.97 5.73 2.59
C TRP A 206 -4.88 6.32 3.67
N MET A 207 -5.79 5.49 4.19
CA MET A 207 -6.61 5.81 5.34
C MET A 207 -6.15 5.00 6.56
N ALA A 208 -6.14 5.64 7.73
CA ALA A 208 -5.90 4.97 9.01
C ALA A 208 -6.86 5.49 10.08
N LEU A 209 -6.95 4.80 11.21
CA LEU A 209 -7.77 5.25 12.32
C LEU A 209 -7.17 6.49 12.99
N ARG A 210 -8.03 7.45 13.31
CA ARG A 210 -7.65 8.72 13.93
C ARG A 210 -6.96 8.54 15.28
N ARG A 211 -7.30 7.48 16.02
CA ARG A 211 -6.67 7.18 17.31
C ARG A 211 -5.19 6.80 17.17
N ASP A 212 -4.78 6.38 15.97
CA ASP A 212 -3.44 5.94 15.64
C ASP A 212 -2.65 7.05 14.91
N ASP A 213 -3.16 8.29 14.87
CA ASP A 213 -2.51 9.44 14.19
C ASP A 213 -1.07 9.66 14.69
N GLU A 214 -0.84 9.53 16.00
CA GLU A 214 0.49 9.68 16.61
C GLU A 214 1.43 8.53 16.22
N GLY A 215 0.92 7.29 16.23
CA GLY A 215 1.68 6.12 15.80
C GLY A 215 2.04 6.17 14.32
N MET A 216 1.13 6.66 13.48
CA MET A 216 1.38 6.85 12.04
C MET A 216 2.52 7.86 11.79
N GLN A 217 2.52 8.98 12.51
CA GLN A 217 3.58 10.00 12.41
C GLN A 217 4.94 9.48 12.90
N GLN A 218 4.96 8.77 14.03
CA GLN A 218 6.19 8.17 14.55
C GLN A 218 6.76 7.12 13.59
N LEU A 219 5.90 6.26 13.06
CA LEU A 219 6.31 5.24 12.09
C LEU A 219 6.88 5.85 10.82
N ALA A 220 6.21 6.86 10.26
CA ALA A 220 6.71 7.56 9.08
C ALA A 220 8.07 8.24 9.33
N ALA A 221 8.26 8.83 10.51
CA ALA A 221 9.54 9.43 10.89
C ALA A 221 10.68 8.40 10.96
N VAL A 222 10.42 7.21 11.52
CA VAL A 222 11.39 6.10 11.56
C VAL A 222 11.68 5.57 10.16
N MET A 223 10.66 5.46 9.31
CA MET A 223 10.84 5.07 7.90
C MET A 223 11.54 6.13 7.04
N GLY A 224 11.80 7.34 7.58
CA GLY A 224 12.37 8.44 6.81
C GLY A 224 11.42 9.05 5.78
N VAL A 225 10.11 8.86 5.95
CA VAL A 225 9.07 9.28 5.01
C VAL A 225 8.39 10.55 5.48
N GLU A 226 8.20 11.49 4.55
CA GLU A 226 7.37 12.67 4.79
C GLU A 226 5.89 12.34 4.50
N ILE A 227 5.06 12.40 5.53
CA ILE A 227 3.60 12.27 5.42
C ILE A 227 2.88 13.52 5.92
N ARG A 228 1.73 13.82 5.32
CA ARG A 228 0.83 14.90 5.74
C ARG A 228 -0.62 14.42 5.81
N PRO A 229 -1.45 15.01 6.68
CA PRO A 229 -2.89 14.81 6.61
C PRO A 229 -3.43 15.33 5.27
N GLY A 230 -4.52 14.75 4.77
CA GLY A 230 -5.14 15.16 3.50
C GLY A 230 -5.60 16.62 3.45
N SER A 231 -5.74 17.29 4.61
CA SER A 231 -6.00 18.73 4.69
C SER A 231 -4.83 19.61 4.23
N ASP A 232 -3.62 19.05 4.12
CA ASP A 232 -2.37 19.73 3.76
C ASP A 232 -1.60 18.87 2.74
N ALA A 233 -2.23 18.61 1.59
CA ALA A 233 -1.65 17.81 0.52
C ALA A 233 -0.33 18.40 -0.02
N PHE A 234 0.57 17.54 -0.52
CA PHE A 234 1.88 17.90 -1.05
C PHE A 234 1.87 18.79 -2.31
#